data_AF-A0A1M6CX83-F1
#
_entry.id   AF-A0A1M6CX83-F1
#
_cell.length_a   1.000
_cell.length_b   1.000
_cell.length_c   1.000
_cell.angle_alpha   90.00
_cell.angle_beta   90.00
_cell.angle_gamma   90.00
#
_symmetry.space_group_name_H-M   'P 1'
#
loop_
_entity.id
_entity.type
_entity.pdbx_description
1 polymer ?
#
loop_
_entity_poly.entity_id
_entity_poly.type
_entity_poly.pdbx_seq_one_letter_code
_entity_poly.pdbx_strand_id
1 'polypeptide(L)'
;MTNTDVPRPATPQLLALAEAARPDWSPELLRDVLAQVRCREDMSFGRLVVAIAQLIADPEAEPPDLLAGVPEPWRHRRRPPAPDTAQRGAAAVRAALHHTDPTDT
;
A
#
# COMPACT_ATOMS: atom_id res chain seq x y z
N MET A 1 22.53 -11.56 20.99
CA MET A 1 22.22 -10.29 20.29
C MET A 1 20.99 -10.51 19.45
N THR A 2 19.81 -10.18 19.96
CA THR A 2 18.53 -10.33 19.25
C THR A 2 18.40 -9.20 18.24
N ASN A 3 18.64 -9.50 16.97
CA ASN A 3 18.45 -8.57 15.87
C ASN A 3 16.94 -8.46 15.61
N THR A 4 16.22 -7.76 16.50
CA THR A 4 14.77 -7.55 16.42
C THR A 4 14.48 -6.19 15.79
N ASP A 5 15.14 -5.89 14.67
CA ASP A 5 14.78 -4.75 13.82
C ASP A 5 13.92 -5.25 12.65
N VAL A 6 12.96 -6.11 12.96
CA VAL A 6 11.94 -6.52 12.01
C VAL A 6 10.98 -5.33 11.90
N PRO A 7 10.83 -4.68 10.73
CA PRO A 7 9.92 -3.56 10.56
C PRO A 7 8.54 -3.98 11.05
N ARG A 8 8.07 -3.33 12.13
CA ARG A 8 6.78 -3.64 12.71
C ARG A 8 5.72 -3.28 11.66
N PRO A 9 4.89 -4.24 11.23
CA PRO A 9 4.16 -4.04 10.00
C PRO A 9 3.02 -3.03 10.21
N ALA A 10 2.94 -2.04 9.33
CA ALA A 10 2.19 -0.78 9.50
C ALA A 10 0.67 -0.91 9.37
N THR A 11 0.05 -1.82 10.13
CA THR A 11 -1.41 -2.05 10.12
C THR A 11 -2.21 -0.79 10.42
N PRO A 12 -1.93 -0.02 11.49
CA PRO A 12 -2.77 1.14 11.80
C PRO A 12 -2.70 2.20 10.70
N GLN A 13 -1.54 2.37 10.05
CA GLN A 13 -1.40 3.26 8.90
C GLN A 13 -2.18 2.77 7.67
N LEU A 14 -2.19 1.45 7.43
CA LEU A 14 -2.99 0.86 6.34
C LEU A 14 -4.49 1.01 6.58
N LEU A 15 -4.94 0.83 7.82
CA LEU A 15 -6.34 1.04 8.20
C LEU A 15 -6.73 2.51 8.03
N ALA A 16 -5.91 3.44 8.53
CA ALA A 16 -6.15 4.88 8.37
C ALA A 16 -6.17 5.31 6.90
N LEU A 17 -5.30 4.75 6.06
CA LEU A 17 -5.31 4.99 4.62
C LEU A 17 -6.61 4.51 3.97
N ALA A 18 -7.04 3.29 4.30
CA ALA A 18 -8.25 2.73 3.73
C ALA A 18 -9.50 3.49 4.20
N GLU A 19 -9.59 3.86 5.47
CA GLU A 19 -10.68 4.68 6.01
C GLU A 19 -10.76 6.05 5.33
N ALA A 20 -9.62 6.69 5.08
CA ALA A 20 -9.57 7.98 4.39
C ALA A 20 -9.98 7.89 2.91
N ALA A 21 -9.71 6.76 2.25
CA ALA A 21 -9.94 6.60 0.81
C ALA A 21 -11.27 5.89 0.47
N ARG A 22 -11.74 5.00 1.36
CA ARG A 22 -12.94 4.17 1.24
C ARG A 22 -13.70 4.18 2.58
N PRO A 23 -14.37 5.30 2.93
CA PRO A 23 -15.12 5.41 4.17
C PRO A 23 -16.36 4.50 4.23
N ASP A 24 -16.75 3.92 3.09
CA ASP A 24 -17.80 2.92 2.95
C ASP A 24 -17.41 1.53 3.49
N TRP A 25 -16.12 1.27 3.66
CA TRP A 25 -15.65 -0.03 4.15
C TRP A 25 -15.77 -0.17 5.68
N SER A 26 -16.12 -1.36 6.15
CA SER A 26 -16.05 -1.67 7.58
C SER A 26 -14.58 -1.81 8.03
N PRO A 27 -14.14 -0.99 9.01
CA PRO A 27 -12.76 -1.05 9.52
C PRO A 27 -12.48 -2.34 10.30
N GLU A 28 -13.49 -2.94 10.93
CA GLU A 28 -13.40 -4.25 11.58
C GLU A 28 -13.14 -5.35 10.54
N LEU A 29 -13.95 -5.37 9.47
CA LEU A 29 -13.80 -6.35 8.40
C LEU A 29 -12.43 -6.24 7.73
N LEU A 30 -11.97 -5.01 7.45
CA LEU A 30 -10.64 -4.80 6.87
C LEU A 30 -9.53 -5.27 7.81
N ARG A 31 -9.63 -5.00 9.12
CA ARG A 31 -8.65 -5.47 10.11
C ARG A 31 -8.56 -7.00 10.12
N ASP A 32 -9.69 -7.69 10.08
CA ASP A 32 -9.74 -9.16 10.07
C ASP A 32 -9.15 -9.74 8.80
N VAL A 33 -9.46 -9.14 7.65
CA VAL A 33 -8.88 -9.53 6.37
C VAL A 33 -7.36 -9.31 6.35
N LEU A 34 -6.87 -8.17 6.85
CA LEU A 34 -5.42 -7.91 6.94
C LEU A 34 -4.71 -8.93 7.85
N ALA A 35 -5.34 -9.35 8.95
CA ALA A 35 -4.81 -10.38 9.82
C ALA A 35 -4.69 -11.73 9.10
N GLN A 36 -5.72 -12.12 8.34
CA GLN A 36 -5.73 -13.36 7.56
C GLN A 36 -4.69 -13.34 6.42
N VAL A 37 -4.59 -12.23 5.69
CA VAL A 37 -3.65 -12.09 4.56
C VAL A 37 -2.19 -12.16 5.03
N ARG A 38 -1.89 -11.67 6.23
CA ARG A 38 -0.55 -11.77 6.84
C ARG A 38 -0.12 -13.18 7.20
N CYS A 39 -1.08 -14.08 7.47
CA CYS A 39 -0.78 -15.47 7.76
C CYS A 39 -0.41 -16.26 6.50
N ARG A 40 -0.48 -15.65 5.31
CA ARG A 40 -0.11 -16.30 4.05
C ARG A 40 1.40 -16.23 3.82
N GLU A 41 2.01 -17.39 3.58
CA GLU A 41 3.46 -17.51 3.36
C GLU A 41 3.93 -16.81 2.07
N ASP A 42 3.06 -16.65 1.08
CA ASP A 42 3.35 -16.02 -0.22
C ASP A 42 3.17 -14.49 -0.23
N MET A 43 2.72 -13.91 0.89
CA MET A 43 2.37 -12.51 0.99
C MET A 43 3.42 -11.70 1.74
N SER A 44 4.24 -10.98 0.97
CA SER A 44 5.14 -9.98 1.56
C SER A 44 4.41 -8.69 1.91
N PHE A 45 4.94 -7.93 2.87
CA PHE A 45 4.37 -6.62 3.25
C PHE A 45 4.28 -5.66 2.05
N GLY A 46 5.31 -5.61 1.20
CA GLY A 46 5.28 -4.79 -0.02
C GLY A 46 4.17 -5.20 -0.98
N ARG A 47 3.90 -6.51 -1.11
CA ARG A 47 2.80 -7.03 -1.93
C ARG A 47 1.44 -6.67 -1.35
N LEU A 48 1.31 -6.71 -0.02
CA LEU A 48 0.11 -6.30 0.70
C LEU A 48 -0.23 -4.82 0.46
N VAL A 49 0.77 -3.93 0.57
CA VAL A 49 0.57 -2.48 0.31
C VAL A 49 0.06 -2.26 -1.12
N VAL A 50 0.67 -2.92 -2.10
CA VAL A 50 0.26 -2.82 -3.51
C VAL A 50 -1.15 -3.36 -3.72
N ALA A 51 -1.52 -4.46 -3.07
CA ALA A 51 -2.84 -5.06 -3.18
C ALA A 51 -3.93 -4.15 -2.56
N ILE A 52 -3.68 -3.56 -1.40
CA ILE A 52 -4.60 -2.60 -0.76
C ILE A 52 -4.78 -1.36 -1.63
N ALA A 53 -3.70 -0.80 -2.19
CA ALA A 53 -3.79 0.37 -3.06
C ALA A 53 -4.65 0.13 -4.31
N GLN A 54 -4.66 -1.10 -4.84
CA GLN A 54 -5.55 -1.45 -5.94
C GLN A 54 -6.99 -1.57 -5.52
N LEU A 55 -7.21 -2.23 -4.39
CA LEU A 55 -8.54 -2.43 -3.84
C LEU A 55 -9.21 -1.07 -3.57
N ILE A 56 -8.44 -0.11 -3.06
CA ILE A 56 -8.90 1.27 -2.87
C ILE A 56 -9.24 1.94 -4.21
N ALA A 57 -8.47 1.67 -5.27
CA ALA A 57 -8.66 2.28 -6.58
C ALA A 57 -9.83 1.68 -7.39
N ASP A 58 -10.34 0.51 -7.01
CA ASP A 58 -11.50 -0.12 -7.63
C ASP A 58 -12.78 0.25 -6.87
N PRO A 59 -13.71 1.01 -7.47
CA PRO A 59 -14.92 1.47 -6.79
C PRO A 59 -15.85 0.35 -6.35
N GLU A 60 -15.83 -0.80 -7.04
CA GLU A 60 -16.70 -1.94 -6.73
C GLU A 60 -16.05 -2.94 -5.77
N ALA A 61 -14.79 -2.71 -5.39
CA ALA A 61 -14.06 -3.64 -4.54
C ALA A 61 -14.46 -3.53 -3.07
N GLU A 62 -14.42 -4.68 -2.40
CA GLU A 62 -14.68 -4.84 -0.97
C GLU A 62 -13.47 -5.45 -0.25
N PRO A 63 -13.30 -5.22 1.07
CA PRO A 63 -12.18 -5.76 1.84
C PRO A 63 -11.92 -7.27 1.64
N PRO A 64 -12.93 -8.16 1.59
CA PRO A 64 -12.71 -9.60 1.39
C PRO A 64 -12.06 -9.98 0.06
N ASP A 65 -12.13 -9.14 -0.98
CA ASP A 65 -11.52 -9.44 -2.28
C ASP A 65 -9.99 -9.53 -2.19
N LEU A 66 -9.40 -8.93 -1.15
CA LEU A 66 -7.97 -9.10 -0.83
C LEU A 66 -7.61 -10.57 -0.57
N LEU A 67 -8.56 -11.36 -0.05
CA LEU A 67 -8.38 -12.79 0.19
C LEU A 67 -8.51 -13.62 -1.09
N ALA A 68 -9.30 -13.17 -2.07
CA ALA A 68 -9.52 -13.91 -3.30
C ALA A 68 -8.26 -14.06 -4.16
N GLY A 69 -7.16 -13.39 -3.81
CA GLY A 69 -5.89 -13.51 -4.50
C GLY A 69 -6.02 -13.06 -5.95
N VAL A 70 -6.76 -11.97 -6.18
CA VAL A 70 -7.16 -11.51 -7.52
C VAL A 70 -5.91 -11.45 -8.41
N PRO A 71 -5.82 -12.29 -9.46
CA PRO A 71 -4.78 -12.16 -10.46
C PRO A 71 -5.04 -10.85 -11.19
N GLU A 72 -4.10 -9.92 -11.09
CA GLU A 72 -4.32 -8.57 -11.61
C GLU A 72 -4.43 -8.53 -13.14
N PRO A 73 -5.58 -8.12 -13.70
CA PRO A 73 -5.72 -7.89 -15.15
C PRO A 73 -4.76 -6.80 -15.67
N TRP A 74 -4.37 -5.87 -14.79
CA TRP A 74 -3.49 -4.76 -15.11
C TRP A 74 -1.99 -5.13 -15.13
N ARG A 75 -1.57 -6.25 -14.53
CA ARG A 75 -0.20 -6.77 -14.67
C ARG A 75 0.14 -7.16 -16.11
N HIS A 76 -0.86 -7.57 -16.88
CA HIS A 76 -0.70 -7.85 -18.30
C HIS A 76 -0.62 -6.57 -19.16
N ARG A 77 -1.00 -5.40 -18.60
CA ARG A 77 -1.11 -4.13 -19.34
C ARG A 77 -0.19 -3.01 -18.86
N ARG A 78 0.75 -3.26 -17.95
CA ARG A 78 1.79 -2.26 -17.68
C ARG A 78 2.82 -2.28 -18.81
N ARG A 79 2.59 -1.44 -19.81
CA ARG A 79 3.71 -0.84 -20.54
C ARG A 79 4.59 -0.15 -19.48
N PRO A 80 5.89 -0.43 -19.42
CA PRO A 80 6.79 0.26 -18.50
C PRO A 80 6.56 1.78 -18.63
N PRO A 81 6.48 2.54 -17.53
CA PRO A 81 6.40 3.99 -17.63
C PRO A 81 7.60 4.46 -18.45
N ALA A 82 7.36 5.34 -19.42
CA ALA A 82 8.44 5.92 -20.20
C ALA A 82 9.49 6.49 -19.22
N PRO A 83 10.80 6.34 -19.52
CA PRO A 83 11.88 6.68 -18.58
C PRO A 83 11.74 8.10 -17.99
N ASP A 84 11.19 9.04 -18.75
CA ASP A 84 10.93 10.41 -18.31
C ASP A 84 9.89 10.53 -17.18
N THR A 85 8.91 9.63 -17.11
CA THR A 85 7.88 9.64 -16.05
C THR A 85 8.44 9.11 -14.73
N ALA A 86 9.28 8.07 -14.78
CA ALA A 86 9.99 7.58 -13.60
C ALA A 86 10.97 8.64 -13.06
N GLN A 87 11.71 9.32 -13.96
CA GLN A 87 12.63 10.39 -13.61
C GLN A 87 11.92 11.58 -12.97
N ARG A 88 10.77 11.99 -13.51
CA ARG A 88 9.94 13.07 -12.94
C ARG A 88 9.37 12.69 -11.57
N GLY A 89 8.89 11.47 -11.40
CA GLY A 89 8.44 10.96 -10.10
C GLY A 89 9.55 10.98 -9.06
N ALA A 90 10.73 10.47 -9.41
CA ALA A 90 11.89 10.47 -8.52
C ALA A 90 12.36 11.90 -8.17
N ALA A 91 12.30 12.84 -9.13
CA ALA A 91 12.63 14.24 -8.88
C ALA A 91 11.62 14.92 -7.93
N ALA A 92 10.32 14.66 -8.09
CA ALA A 92 9.28 15.20 -7.22
C ALA A 92 9.41 14.67 -5.77
N VAL A 93 9.72 13.37 -5.61
CA VAL A 93 9.96 12.78 -4.28
C VAL A 93 11.20 13.38 -3.62
N ARG A 94 12.31 13.54 -4.36
CA ARG A 94 13.51 14.22 -3.84
C ARG A 94 13.21 15.65 -3.42
N ALA A 95 12.49 16.40 -4.24
CA ALA A 95 12.11 17.78 -3.91
C ALA A 95 11.26 17.84 -2.63
N ALA A 96 10.29 16.95 -2.46
CA ALA A 96 9.45 16.88 -1.27
C ALA A 96 10.26 16.53 0.00
N LEU A 97 11.24 15.63 -0.10
CA LEU A 97 12.13 15.27 1.02
C LEU A 97 13.10 16.40 1.40
N HIS A 98 13.44 17.29 0.47
CA HIS A 98 14.30 18.46 0.73
C HIS A 98 13.52 19.70 1.18
N HIS A 99 12.18 19.70 1.12
CA HIS A 99 11.34 20.81 1.57
C HIS A 99 10.94 20.70 3.06
N THR A 100 11.33 19.63 3.77
CA THR A 100 11.04 19.45 5.20
C THR A 100 12.13 19.99 6.13
N ASP A 101 12.99 20.89 5.67
CA ASP A 101 13.96 21.58 6.53
C ASP A 101 13.71 23.10 6.52
N PRO A 102 12.70 23.61 7.23
CA PRO A 102 12.77 24.96 7.73
C PRO A 102 13.73 24.96 8.92
N THR A 103 14.94 25.44 8.67
CA THR A 103 15.77 26.12 9.67
C THR A 103 14.89 27.05 10.50
N ASP A 104 14.69 26.71 11.77
CA ASP A 104 14.27 27.63 12.81
C ASP A 104 15.51 27.95 13.66
N THR A 105 16.23 29.00 13.27
CA THR A 105 17.00 29.87 14.17
C THR A 105 17.31 31.20 13.48
#